data_AF-A0A4Q7G8A5-F1
#
_entry.id   AF-A0A4Q7G8A5-F1
#
_cell.length_a   1.000
_cell.length_b   1.000
_cell.length_c   1.000
_cell.angle_alpha   90.00
_cell.angle_beta   90.00
_cell.angle_gamma   90.00
#
_symmetry.space_group_name_H-M   'P 1'
#
loop_
_entity.id
_entity.type
_entity.pdbx_description
1 polymer ?
#
loop_
_entity_poly.entity_id
_entity_poly.type
_entity_poly.pdbx_seq_one_letter_code
_entity_poly.pdbx_strand_id
1 'polypeptide(L)'
;MADAAGVPEEDKAAISGYNKDDCASTNPQAATPPATVPPPATTLTAWQALLAGIAAWLKPKADVKPPLKLNRVVKLGDTGEDVKDVQRRLIALGFNDVVVAGIFGPVCQAVVRKFETACNLSPDGEVGDLTVMELNKGVRLGTQDQPLNPPPLSAGDKPPWYITAEKWIGFHEVGENHGTEPFIAGAKCGKLGDAWCAIFANYCLETSGFKGTRSATARSFETSPEFTKLKLPALGCIVTMWRGSKDAGTGHVFLYDGENSSGVRGIGANEDDQVKRSIHERSRIVGYYWPKSAPPPKERVIAVGDNAGRAASEV
;
A
#
# COMPACT_ATOMS: atom_id res chain seq x y z
N MET A 1 -58.59 24.28 -49.54
CA MET A 1 -57.12 24.30 -49.69
C MET A 1 -56.60 22.98 -49.17
N ALA A 2 -55.56 22.43 -49.81
CA ALA A 2 -54.97 21.11 -49.59
C ALA A 2 -55.89 19.92 -49.92
N ASP A 3 -55.30 18.94 -50.61
CA ASP A 3 -55.91 17.70 -51.09
C ASP A 3 -55.23 16.47 -50.43
N ALA A 4 -55.78 15.29 -50.75
CA ALA A 4 -55.27 13.93 -50.56
C ALA A 4 -53.76 13.71 -50.85
N ALA A 5 -53.08 12.63 -50.43
CA ALA A 5 -53.33 11.53 -49.45
C ALA A 5 -52.04 10.65 -49.33
N GLY A 6 -52.01 9.65 -48.41
CA GLY A 6 -51.00 8.57 -48.43
C GLY A 6 -50.84 7.77 -47.11
N VAL A 7 -51.08 6.45 -47.16
CA VAL A 7 -51.03 5.40 -46.08
C VAL A 7 -50.76 4.07 -46.84
N PRO A 8 -49.87 3.13 -46.43
CA PRO A 8 -49.77 2.41 -45.13
C PRO A 8 -48.32 2.18 -44.60
N GLU A 9 -48.00 1.28 -43.66
CA GLU A 9 -48.49 0.95 -42.29
C GLU A 9 -47.59 -0.21 -41.72
N GLU A 10 -48.11 -1.11 -40.86
CA GLU A 10 -47.59 -2.44 -40.46
C GLU A 10 -46.29 -2.56 -39.59
N ASP A 11 -46.22 -3.37 -38.51
CA ASP A 11 -47.27 -4.04 -37.72
C ASP A 11 -46.79 -4.40 -36.28
N LYS A 12 -47.70 -4.76 -35.34
CA LYS A 12 -47.41 -5.21 -33.95
C LYS A 12 -48.48 -6.14 -33.31
N ALA A 13 -48.06 -7.29 -32.78
CA ALA A 13 -48.77 -8.10 -31.77
C ALA A 13 -47.75 -8.78 -30.79
N ALA A 14 -47.96 -9.08 -29.50
CA ALA A 14 -49.12 -9.26 -28.58
C ALA A 14 -49.76 -10.66 -28.56
N ILE A 15 -50.26 -11.28 -27.46
CA ILE A 15 -50.25 -11.07 -25.98
C ILE A 15 -50.79 -12.39 -25.29
N SER A 16 -50.27 -12.82 -24.10
CA SER A 16 -50.89 -13.77 -23.07
C SER A 16 -51.41 -15.18 -23.52
N GLY A 17 -51.68 -16.23 -22.72
CA GLY A 17 -51.52 -16.59 -21.28
C GLY A 17 -52.43 -17.80 -20.88
N TYR A 18 -52.32 -18.33 -19.64
CA TYR A 18 -53.14 -19.44 -19.01
C TYR A 18 -52.97 -20.90 -19.55
N ASN A 19 -53.31 -22.02 -18.86
CA ASN A 19 -53.28 -22.40 -17.43
C ASN A 19 -53.37 -23.97 -17.26
N LYS A 20 -53.98 -24.51 -16.17
CA LYS A 20 -53.66 -25.77 -15.46
C LYS A 20 -54.66 -26.96 -15.51
N ASP A 21 -54.15 -28.14 -15.08
CA ASP A 21 -54.80 -29.35 -14.50
C ASP A 21 -55.81 -30.15 -15.39
N ASP A 22 -56.10 -31.45 -15.20
CA ASP A 22 -55.78 -32.42 -14.12
C ASP A 22 -55.31 -33.82 -14.64
N CYS A 23 -55.81 -34.96 -14.14
CA CYS A 23 -55.03 -36.22 -13.97
C CYS A 23 -55.78 -37.56 -14.18
N ALA A 24 -55.04 -38.68 -14.34
CA ALA A 24 -55.53 -40.08 -14.29
C ALA A 24 -54.44 -41.11 -13.86
N SER A 25 -54.85 -42.25 -13.30
CA SER A 25 -54.00 -43.23 -12.58
C SER A 25 -53.86 -44.60 -13.28
N THR A 26 -52.76 -45.34 -13.04
CA THR A 26 -52.81 -46.80 -12.75
C THR A 26 -51.49 -47.41 -12.22
N ASN A 27 -51.63 -48.40 -11.33
CA ASN A 27 -50.67 -49.39 -10.79
C ASN A 27 -51.55 -50.48 -10.10
N PRO A 28 -51.12 -51.71 -9.71
CA PRO A 28 -49.76 -52.28 -9.65
C PRO A 28 -49.61 -53.73 -10.17
N GLN A 29 -48.42 -54.33 -9.99
CA GLN A 29 -48.25 -55.76 -9.75
C GLN A 29 -47.04 -56.00 -8.83
N ALA A 30 -47.09 -56.99 -7.94
CA ALA A 30 -46.04 -57.25 -6.94
C ALA A 30 -45.28 -58.57 -7.18
N ALA A 31 -44.07 -58.67 -6.61
CA ALA A 31 -43.30 -59.91 -6.47
C ALA A 31 -42.62 -59.96 -5.10
N THR A 32 -42.62 -61.13 -4.46
CA THR A 32 -42.08 -61.37 -3.10
C THR A 32 -40.61 -61.84 -3.12
N PRO A 33 -39.86 -61.71 -2.00
CA PRO A 33 -38.40 -61.86 -2.01
C PRO A 33 -37.91 -63.29 -1.71
N PRO A 34 -36.70 -63.65 -2.19
CA PRO A 34 -35.94 -64.81 -1.69
C PRO A 34 -34.69 -64.42 -0.86
N ALA A 35 -34.46 -65.21 0.18
CA ALA A 35 -33.18 -65.56 0.83
C ALA A 35 -32.11 -64.47 1.10
N THR A 36 -31.86 -64.23 2.39
CA THR A 36 -30.64 -63.61 2.93
C THR A 36 -29.38 -64.43 2.62
N VAL A 37 -28.26 -63.72 2.38
CA VAL A 37 -26.90 -64.26 2.46
C VAL A 37 -26.12 -63.43 3.50
N PRO A 38 -25.43 -64.05 4.48
CA PRO A 38 -24.64 -63.32 5.47
C PRO A 38 -23.39 -62.65 4.85
N PRO A 39 -22.83 -61.61 5.50
CA PRO A 39 -21.99 -60.64 4.81
C PRO A 39 -20.54 -61.11 4.58
N PRO A 40 -19.93 -60.81 3.42
CA PRO A 40 -18.47 -60.71 3.32
C PRO A 40 -17.96 -59.57 4.20
N ALA A 41 -16.70 -59.65 4.62
CA ALA A 41 -16.13 -58.79 5.66
C ALA A 41 -16.31 -57.29 5.39
N THR A 42 -16.52 -56.52 6.46
CA THR A 42 -16.39 -55.06 6.46
C THR A 42 -14.96 -54.67 6.12
N THR A 43 -14.70 -54.47 4.83
CA THR A 43 -13.65 -53.56 4.39
C THR A 43 -13.89 -52.22 5.08
N LEU A 44 -12.82 -51.62 5.64
CA LEU A 44 -12.91 -50.26 6.13
C LEU A 44 -13.37 -49.38 4.97
N THR A 45 -14.52 -48.72 5.13
CA THR A 45 -15.00 -47.81 4.10
C THR A 45 -13.98 -46.68 3.91
N ALA A 46 -13.93 -46.09 2.72
CA ALA A 46 -12.90 -45.10 2.35
C ALA A 46 -12.77 -43.92 3.36
N TRP A 47 -13.81 -43.68 4.17
CA TRP A 47 -13.86 -42.72 5.26
C TRP A 47 -12.85 -42.95 6.39
N GLN A 48 -12.49 -44.19 6.73
CA GLN A 48 -11.45 -44.44 7.74
C GLN A 48 -10.02 -44.34 7.17
N ALA A 49 -9.83 -44.59 5.88
CA ALA A 49 -8.58 -44.25 5.19
C ALA A 49 -8.40 -42.71 5.06
N LEU A 50 -9.51 -41.99 4.83
CA LEU A 50 -9.52 -40.54 4.67
C LEU A 50 -9.06 -39.79 5.94
N LEU A 51 -9.44 -40.27 7.13
CA LEU A 51 -9.02 -39.65 8.40
C LEU A 51 -7.54 -39.90 8.74
N ALA A 52 -6.94 -41.00 8.30
CA ALA A 52 -5.50 -41.21 8.40
C ALA A 52 -4.72 -40.30 7.42
N GLY A 53 -5.24 -40.10 6.20
CA GLY A 53 -4.64 -39.20 5.21
C GLY A 53 -4.64 -37.73 5.62
N ILE A 54 -5.76 -37.24 6.18
CA ILE A 54 -5.90 -35.84 6.61
C ILE A 54 -5.00 -35.52 7.82
N ALA A 55 -4.88 -36.42 8.78
CA ALA A 55 -4.02 -36.20 9.96
C ALA A 55 -2.52 -36.09 9.63
N ALA A 56 -2.05 -36.74 8.56
CA ALA A 56 -0.67 -36.63 8.10
C ALA A 56 -0.37 -35.30 7.39
N TRP A 57 -1.39 -34.65 6.81
CA TRP A 57 -1.26 -33.41 6.03
C TRP A 57 -1.56 -32.13 6.85
N LEU A 58 -1.91 -32.29 8.13
CA LEU A 58 -2.14 -31.19 9.08
C LEU A 58 -1.02 -31.01 10.12
N LYS A 59 0.11 -31.70 9.96
CA LYS A 59 1.38 -31.21 10.52
C LYS A 59 1.82 -30.02 9.67
N PRO A 60 1.87 -28.78 10.20
CA PRO A 60 2.65 -27.76 9.54
C PRO A 60 4.09 -28.28 9.45
N LYS A 61 4.65 -28.32 8.24
CA LYS A 61 6.09 -28.13 8.12
C LYS A 61 6.33 -26.72 8.65
N ALA A 62 6.79 -26.63 9.89
CA ALA A 62 7.37 -25.39 10.36
C ALA A 62 8.56 -25.14 9.43
N ASP A 63 8.50 -24.06 8.62
CA ASP A 63 9.60 -23.63 7.77
C ASP A 63 10.70 -23.00 8.62
N VAL A 64 11.29 -23.84 9.48
CA VAL A 64 12.41 -23.52 10.36
C VAL A 64 13.62 -23.32 9.46
N LYS A 65 13.78 -22.08 8.97
CA LYS A 65 15.03 -21.61 8.39
C LYS A 65 16.16 -22.05 9.33
N PRO A 66 17.19 -22.76 8.82
CA PRO A 66 18.20 -23.40 9.66
C PRO A 66 18.81 -22.39 10.63
N PRO A 67 19.19 -22.81 11.86
CA PRO A 67 19.61 -21.90 12.90
C PRO A 67 20.75 -21.01 12.40
N LEU A 68 20.58 -19.70 12.59
CA LEU A 68 21.57 -18.67 12.36
C LEU A 68 22.85 -19.04 13.10
N LYS A 69 23.96 -19.10 12.36
CA LYS A 69 25.31 -19.29 12.92
C LYS A 69 26.17 -18.16 12.37
N LEU A 70 26.65 -17.31 13.27
CA LEU A 70 27.61 -16.25 12.94
C LEU A 70 29.00 -16.74 13.36
N ASN A 71 30.01 -16.50 12.53
CA ASN A 71 31.41 -16.83 12.84
C ASN A 71 32.14 -15.66 13.55
N ARG A 72 31.40 -14.61 13.90
CA ARG A 72 31.84 -13.35 14.52
C ARG A 72 30.65 -12.61 15.12
N VAL A 73 30.91 -11.65 15.99
CA VAL A 73 29.92 -10.60 16.33
C VAL A 73 29.68 -9.72 15.11
N VAL A 74 28.42 -9.36 14.82
CA VAL A 74 28.03 -8.50 13.69
C VAL A 74 27.48 -7.16 14.20
N LYS A 75 28.01 -6.04 13.69
CA LYS A 75 27.80 -4.70 14.27
C LYS A 75 27.94 -3.54 13.29
N LEU A 76 27.80 -2.31 13.79
CA LEU A 76 27.77 -1.08 12.98
C LEU A 76 28.96 -0.97 12.03
N GLY A 77 28.65 -0.91 10.72
CA GLY A 77 29.63 -0.83 9.64
C GLY A 77 29.95 -2.17 8.97
N ASP A 78 29.53 -3.30 9.55
CA ASP A 78 29.76 -4.62 8.95
C ASP A 78 28.96 -4.82 7.65
N THR A 79 29.55 -5.60 6.75
CA THR A 79 28.87 -6.12 5.56
C THR A 79 29.12 -7.62 5.42
N GLY A 80 28.21 -8.33 4.73
CA GLY A 80 28.31 -9.76 4.47
C GLY A 80 26.98 -10.49 4.30
N GLU A 81 27.04 -11.81 4.05
CA GLU A 81 25.86 -12.69 3.99
C GLU A 81 25.34 -13.03 5.40
N ASP A 82 26.23 -13.09 6.38
CA ASP A 82 25.94 -13.17 7.81
C ASP A 82 25.06 -12.01 8.28
N VAL A 83 25.34 -10.79 7.82
CA VAL A 83 24.49 -9.60 8.01
C VAL A 83 23.10 -9.80 7.39
N LYS A 84 23.00 -10.43 6.20
CA LYS A 84 21.70 -10.71 5.57
C LYS A 84 20.90 -11.74 6.36
N ASP A 85 21.53 -12.77 6.91
CA ASP A 85 20.82 -13.77 7.71
C ASP A 85 20.31 -13.23 9.05
N VAL A 86 21.05 -12.31 9.69
CA VAL A 86 20.53 -11.49 10.79
C VAL A 86 19.28 -10.70 10.35
N GLN A 87 19.38 -9.97 9.23
CA GLN A 87 18.29 -9.11 8.72
C GLN A 87 17.04 -9.93 8.34
N ARG A 88 17.21 -11.07 7.65
CA ARG A 88 16.14 -12.04 7.35
C ARG A 88 15.46 -12.59 8.60
N ARG A 89 16.21 -12.79 9.68
CA ARG A 89 15.68 -13.33 10.94
C ARG A 89 14.90 -12.28 11.72
N LEU A 90 15.41 -11.05 11.85
CA LEU A 90 14.70 -9.92 12.48
C LEU A 90 13.31 -9.71 11.85
N ILE A 91 13.24 -9.64 10.50
CA ILE A 91 11.97 -9.52 9.76
C ILE A 91 11.03 -10.69 10.07
N ALA A 92 11.52 -11.94 10.05
CA ALA A 92 10.70 -13.12 10.33
C ALA A 92 10.08 -13.12 11.75
N LEU A 93 10.76 -12.51 12.72
CA LEU A 93 10.30 -12.38 14.11
C LEU A 93 9.33 -11.19 14.31
N GLY A 94 9.22 -10.29 13.31
CA GLY A 94 8.31 -9.15 13.26
C GLY A 94 8.99 -7.78 13.19
N PHE A 95 10.31 -7.72 13.22
CA PHE A 95 11.09 -6.49 13.23
C PHE A 95 11.39 -6.02 11.79
N ASN A 96 10.33 -5.62 11.10
CA ASN A 96 10.32 -5.29 9.66
C ASN A 96 11.06 -3.99 9.26
N ASP A 97 11.63 -3.29 10.23
CA ASP A 97 12.32 -2.00 10.06
C ASP A 97 13.72 -2.15 9.39
N VAL A 98 14.22 -3.38 9.18
CA VAL A 98 15.51 -3.65 8.49
C VAL A 98 15.34 -4.11 7.05
N VAL A 99 16.33 -3.78 6.23
CA VAL A 99 16.46 -4.21 4.83
C VAL A 99 17.51 -5.32 4.73
N VAL A 100 17.27 -6.37 3.93
CA VAL A 100 18.22 -7.48 3.69
C VAL A 100 19.34 -7.06 2.70
N ALA A 101 19.98 -5.92 2.95
CA ALA A 101 21.04 -5.39 2.10
C ALA A 101 22.39 -6.10 2.32
N GLY A 102 22.57 -6.75 3.48
CA GLY A 102 23.88 -7.27 3.89
C GLY A 102 24.82 -6.18 4.37
N ILE A 103 24.27 -5.06 4.84
CA ILE A 103 24.98 -3.91 5.40
C ILE A 103 24.36 -3.58 6.75
N PHE A 104 25.15 -3.61 7.82
CA PHE A 104 24.71 -3.33 9.19
C PHE A 104 24.86 -1.83 9.47
N GLY A 105 23.99 -1.04 8.84
CA GLY A 105 23.91 0.41 9.05
C GLY A 105 23.24 0.80 10.38
N PRO A 106 23.16 2.11 10.70
CA PRO A 106 22.55 2.61 11.94
C PRO A 106 21.10 2.13 12.17
N VAL A 107 20.32 1.99 11.09
CA VAL A 107 18.95 1.44 11.15
C VAL A 107 18.97 -0.03 11.60
N CYS A 108 19.91 -0.83 11.09
CA CYS A 108 20.06 -2.23 11.51
C CYS A 108 20.44 -2.33 12.98
N GLN A 109 21.40 -1.51 13.44
CA GLN A 109 21.76 -1.42 14.86
C GLN A 109 20.57 -1.03 15.75
N ALA A 110 19.80 -0.01 15.36
CA ALA A 110 18.65 0.47 16.14
C ALA A 110 17.54 -0.60 16.28
N VAL A 111 17.37 -1.47 15.27
CA VAL A 111 16.40 -2.57 15.31
C VAL A 111 16.92 -3.77 16.10
N VAL A 112 18.22 -4.06 16.02
CA VAL A 112 18.87 -5.06 16.89
C VAL A 112 18.71 -4.68 18.36
N ARG A 113 18.93 -3.40 18.73
CA ARG A 113 18.67 -2.91 20.10
C ARG A 113 17.23 -3.11 20.57
N LYS A 114 16.23 -2.98 19.68
CA LYS A 114 14.84 -3.29 20.01
C LYS A 114 14.62 -4.78 20.24
N PHE A 115 15.19 -5.61 19.38
CA PHE A 115 15.11 -7.06 19.51
C PHE A 115 15.76 -7.52 20.83
N GLU A 116 16.93 -6.99 21.17
CA GLU A 116 17.62 -7.21 22.44
C GLU A 116 16.76 -6.77 23.63
N THR A 117 16.18 -5.57 23.58
CA THR A 117 15.27 -5.06 24.61
C THR A 117 14.06 -5.99 24.80
N ALA A 118 13.43 -6.44 23.70
CA ALA A 118 12.29 -7.35 23.72
C ALA A 118 12.64 -8.77 24.24
N CYS A 119 13.93 -9.11 24.28
CA CYS A 119 14.46 -10.36 24.84
C CYS A 119 15.05 -10.20 26.26
N ASN A 120 14.94 -9.01 26.87
CA ASN A 120 15.63 -8.63 28.12
C ASN A 120 17.17 -8.80 28.07
N LEU A 121 17.79 -8.58 26.91
CA LEU A 121 19.25 -8.54 26.72
C LEU A 121 19.79 -7.10 26.91
N SER A 122 21.12 -6.98 26.95
CA SER A 122 21.83 -5.69 26.79
C SER A 122 21.53 -5.10 25.41
N PRO A 123 20.96 -3.89 25.29
CA PRO A 123 20.67 -3.27 24.00
C PRO A 123 21.87 -2.46 23.48
N ASP A 124 23.05 -3.08 23.42
CA ASP A 124 24.24 -2.46 22.84
C ASP A 124 24.19 -2.39 21.29
N GLY A 125 23.44 -3.28 20.65
CA GLY A 125 23.24 -3.29 19.20
C GLY A 125 24.33 -4.05 18.43
N GLU A 126 25.08 -4.94 19.09
CA GLU A 126 26.01 -5.87 18.44
C GLU A 126 25.47 -7.30 18.52
N VAL A 127 25.26 -7.97 17.37
CA VAL A 127 24.71 -9.33 17.33
C VAL A 127 25.79 -10.35 17.69
N GLY A 128 25.97 -10.55 19.00
CA GLY A 128 26.77 -11.61 19.60
C GLY A 128 25.95 -12.86 19.97
N ASP A 129 26.59 -13.83 20.62
CA ASP A 129 26.05 -15.18 20.84
C ASP A 129 24.68 -15.22 21.54
N LEU A 130 24.43 -14.32 22.50
CA LEU A 130 23.15 -14.20 23.18
C LEU A 130 22.04 -13.72 22.22
N THR A 131 22.31 -12.66 21.46
CA THR A 131 21.39 -12.15 20.43
C THR A 131 21.13 -13.21 19.36
N VAL A 132 22.15 -13.98 18.94
CA VAL A 132 21.99 -15.13 18.02
C VAL A 132 21.14 -16.25 18.63
N MET A 133 21.27 -16.54 19.92
CA MET A 133 20.48 -17.55 20.62
C MET A 133 18.99 -17.18 20.60
N GLU A 134 18.65 -15.94 20.96
CA GLU A 134 17.27 -15.45 20.93
C GLU A 134 16.72 -15.40 19.50
N LEU A 135 17.49 -14.90 18.53
CA LEU A 135 17.14 -14.88 17.10
C LEU A 135 16.78 -16.30 16.59
N ASN A 136 17.39 -17.33 17.16
CA ASN A 136 17.16 -18.73 16.79
C ASN A 136 15.93 -19.37 17.45
N LYS A 137 15.36 -18.81 18.52
CA LYS A 137 14.15 -19.37 19.15
C LYS A 137 12.92 -19.31 18.25
N GLY A 138 12.91 -18.45 17.23
CA GLY A 138 11.84 -18.38 16.22
C GLY A 138 10.51 -17.80 16.72
N VAL A 139 10.42 -17.45 18.00
CA VAL A 139 9.23 -16.84 18.62
C VAL A 139 8.99 -15.46 18.00
N ARG A 140 7.77 -15.18 17.53
CA ARG A 140 7.41 -13.83 17.06
C ARG A 140 7.31 -12.86 18.23
N LEU A 141 8.46 -12.29 18.59
CA LEU A 141 8.65 -11.27 19.62
C LEU A 141 8.39 -9.84 19.11
N GLY A 142 7.93 -9.67 17.87
CA GLY A 142 7.47 -8.40 17.33
C GLY A 142 6.42 -7.78 18.24
N THR A 143 6.82 -6.71 18.93
CA THR A 143 6.05 -6.00 19.94
C THR A 143 4.78 -5.36 19.37
N GLN A 144 3.74 -5.21 20.18
CA GLN A 144 2.64 -4.26 19.86
C GLN A 144 3.06 -2.79 20.07
N ASP A 145 4.21 -2.57 20.72
CA ASP A 145 4.87 -1.26 20.81
C ASP A 145 5.21 -0.69 19.43
N GLN A 146 5.11 0.63 19.30
CA GLN A 146 5.25 1.33 18.03
C GLN A 146 6.64 1.13 17.39
N PRO A 147 6.75 1.09 16.05
CA PRO A 147 8.05 1.05 15.37
C PRO A 147 8.91 2.27 15.75
N LEU A 148 10.24 2.08 15.80
CA LEU A 148 11.17 3.03 16.43
C LEU A 148 11.31 4.35 15.65
N ASN A 149 10.79 4.36 14.42
CA ASN A 149 10.43 5.57 13.71
C ASN A 149 8.98 5.39 13.21
N PRO A 150 7.96 5.87 13.92
CA PRO A 150 6.59 5.74 13.46
C PRO A 150 6.39 6.55 12.18
N PRO A 151 5.56 6.09 11.22
CA PRO A 151 5.09 6.97 10.15
C PRO A 151 4.49 8.22 10.82
N PRO A 152 4.85 9.43 10.36
CA PRO A 152 4.83 10.60 11.23
C PRO A 152 3.43 10.92 11.75
N LEU A 153 3.27 10.64 13.04
CA LEU A 153 2.17 11.02 13.93
C LEU A 153 0.84 10.28 13.70
N SER A 154 -0.01 10.36 14.73
CA SER A 154 -1.37 9.83 14.70
C SER A 154 -2.23 10.54 13.65
N ALA A 155 -3.41 10.01 13.37
CA ALA A 155 -4.38 10.66 12.50
C ALA A 155 -4.80 12.09 12.96
N GLY A 156 -4.49 12.48 14.21
CA GLY A 156 -4.76 13.81 14.75
C GLY A 156 -3.76 14.91 14.38
N ASP A 157 -2.55 14.59 13.89
CA ASP A 157 -1.56 15.61 13.46
C ASP A 157 -1.36 15.68 11.93
N LYS A 158 -1.86 14.69 11.17
CA LYS A 158 -1.78 14.72 9.71
C LYS A 158 -2.72 15.82 9.16
N PRO A 159 -2.26 16.74 8.31
CA PRO A 159 -3.15 17.75 7.75
C PRO A 159 -4.20 17.08 6.82
N PRO A 160 -5.46 17.53 6.81
CA PRO A 160 -6.55 16.82 6.11
C PRO A 160 -6.27 16.52 4.62
N TRP A 161 -5.61 17.43 3.91
CA TRP A 161 -5.26 17.22 2.49
C TRP A 161 -4.23 16.11 2.27
N TYR A 162 -3.33 15.88 3.22
CA TYR A 162 -2.39 14.76 3.19
C TYR A 162 -3.10 13.43 3.51
N ILE A 163 -4.06 13.42 4.44
CA ILE A 163 -4.93 12.24 4.68
C ILE A 163 -5.75 11.92 3.42
N THR A 164 -6.19 12.94 2.68
CA THR A 164 -6.86 12.75 1.38
C THR A 164 -5.92 12.15 0.34
N ALA A 165 -4.66 12.61 0.24
CA ALA A 165 -3.67 12.01 -0.67
C ALA A 165 -3.37 10.54 -0.32
N GLU A 166 -3.27 10.18 0.97
CA GLU A 166 -3.02 8.80 1.40
C GLU A 166 -4.08 7.79 0.94
N LYS A 167 -5.34 8.22 0.73
CA LYS A 167 -6.43 7.36 0.25
C LYS A 167 -6.29 6.93 -1.21
N TRP A 168 -5.52 7.66 -2.01
CA TRP A 168 -5.38 7.43 -3.44
C TRP A 168 -4.09 6.67 -3.82
N ILE A 169 -3.22 6.35 -2.87
CA ILE A 169 -1.97 5.60 -3.14
C ILE A 169 -2.31 4.26 -3.82
N GLY A 170 -1.71 4.01 -4.99
CA GLY A 170 -2.00 2.84 -5.82
C GLY A 170 -3.10 3.05 -6.86
N PHE A 171 -3.72 4.23 -6.92
CA PHE A 171 -4.45 4.68 -8.10
C PHE A 171 -3.48 4.79 -9.29
N HIS A 172 -3.87 4.24 -10.43
CA HIS A 172 -3.21 4.40 -11.73
C HIS A 172 -4.23 5.00 -12.70
N GLU A 173 -3.80 5.90 -13.58
CA GLU A 173 -4.65 6.37 -14.67
C GLU A 173 -4.67 5.37 -15.84
N VAL A 174 -5.56 5.60 -16.82
CA VAL A 174 -5.74 4.69 -17.96
C VAL A 174 -5.55 5.45 -19.28
N GLY A 175 -4.53 5.07 -20.05
CA GLY A 175 -4.23 5.70 -21.34
C GLY A 175 -3.91 7.20 -21.20
N GLU A 176 -4.55 8.04 -22.01
CA GLU A 176 -4.34 9.51 -22.04
C GLU A 176 -4.96 10.24 -20.84
N ASN A 177 -4.53 9.86 -19.64
CA ASN A 177 -4.90 10.42 -18.34
C ASN A 177 -6.39 10.21 -17.94
N HIS A 178 -7.06 9.18 -18.47
CA HIS A 178 -8.44 8.87 -18.09
C HIS A 178 -8.53 8.33 -16.66
N GLY A 179 -9.62 8.66 -15.96
CA GLY A 179 -9.77 8.43 -14.53
C GLY A 179 -9.32 9.62 -13.66
N THR A 180 -8.70 10.65 -14.24
CA THR A 180 -8.30 11.88 -13.53
C THR A 180 -9.42 12.93 -13.45
N GLU A 181 -10.59 12.68 -14.04
CA GLU A 181 -11.74 13.59 -14.04
C GLU A 181 -12.24 13.97 -12.63
N PRO A 182 -12.26 13.07 -11.63
CA PRO A 182 -12.57 13.43 -10.24
C PRO A 182 -11.55 14.41 -9.64
N PHE A 183 -10.27 14.30 -10.03
CA PHE A 183 -9.23 15.24 -9.61
C PHE A 183 -9.45 16.60 -10.26
N ILE A 184 -9.65 16.66 -11.59
CA ILE A 184 -9.94 17.90 -12.32
C ILE A 184 -11.14 18.64 -11.72
N ALA A 185 -12.24 17.92 -11.47
CA ALA A 185 -13.47 18.48 -10.90
C ALA A 185 -13.28 19.00 -9.47
N GLY A 186 -12.63 18.22 -8.58
CA GLY A 186 -12.40 18.65 -7.20
C GLY A 186 -11.36 19.76 -7.06
N ALA A 187 -10.31 19.73 -7.88
CA ALA A 187 -9.25 20.75 -7.96
C ALA A 187 -9.73 22.09 -8.55
N LYS A 188 -10.81 22.06 -9.34
CA LYS A 188 -11.36 23.20 -10.07
C LYS A 188 -10.35 23.80 -11.06
N CYS A 189 -9.48 22.95 -11.63
CA CYS A 189 -8.45 23.34 -12.59
C CYS A 189 -7.92 22.18 -13.44
N GLY A 190 -7.36 22.51 -14.61
CA GLY A 190 -6.87 21.54 -15.58
C GLY A 190 -7.98 20.94 -16.45
N LYS A 191 -7.60 20.00 -17.33
CA LYS A 191 -8.47 19.23 -18.22
C LYS A 191 -7.83 17.86 -18.49
N LEU A 192 -8.57 16.95 -19.12
CA LEU A 192 -8.05 15.65 -19.56
C LEU A 192 -6.81 15.86 -20.46
N GLY A 193 -5.81 14.98 -20.32
CA GLY A 193 -4.51 15.10 -20.98
C GLY A 193 -3.52 16.13 -20.37
N ASP A 194 -3.91 16.95 -19.39
CA ASP A 194 -2.93 17.76 -18.64
C ASP A 194 -2.13 16.90 -17.65
N ALA A 195 -0.87 17.26 -17.43
CA ALA A 195 -0.03 16.66 -16.38
C ALA A 195 -0.62 16.93 -14.99
N TRP A 196 -1.12 15.88 -14.33
CA TRP A 196 -2.07 16.01 -13.23
C TRP A 196 -1.46 16.08 -11.82
N CYS A 197 -0.12 16.11 -11.67
CA CYS A 197 0.55 16.27 -10.37
C CYS A 197 0.00 17.47 -9.56
N ALA A 198 -0.11 18.63 -10.22
CA ALA A 198 -0.64 19.86 -9.61
C ALA A 198 -2.16 19.84 -9.48
N ILE A 199 -2.87 19.13 -10.37
CA ILE A 199 -4.31 18.94 -10.30
C ILE A 199 -4.64 18.12 -9.05
N PHE A 200 -3.97 16.99 -8.84
CA PHE A 200 -4.12 16.15 -7.64
C PHE A 200 -3.77 16.89 -6.35
N ALA A 201 -2.69 17.68 -6.33
CA ALA A 201 -2.35 18.52 -5.18
C ALA A 201 -3.46 19.53 -4.85
N ASN A 202 -4.02 20.19 -5.88
CA ASN A 202 -5.17 21.09 -5.72
C ASN A 202 -6.45 20.36 -5.30
N TYR A 203 -6.73 19.17 -5.85
CA TYR A 203 -7.84 18.31 -5.46
C TYR A 203 -7.76 17.95 -3.98
N CYS A 204 -6.59 17.51 -3.50
CA CYS A 204 -6.39 17.12 -2.10
C CYS A 204 -6.67 18.28 -1.15
N LEU A 205 -6.28 19.51 -1.53
CA LEU A 205 -6.56 20.74 -0.77
C LEU A 205 -8.05 21.10 -0.81
N GLU A 206 -8.63 21.31 -2.00
CA GLU A 206 -9.99 21.83 -2.17
C GLU A 206 -11.06 20.88 -1.64
N THR A 207 -10.88 19.56 -1.79
CA THR A 207 -11.80 18.55 -1.21
C THR A 207 -11.65 18.39 0.30
N SER A 208 -10.55 18.89 0.87
CA SER A 208 -10.31 18.90 2.32
C SER A 208 -10.58 20.27 2.96
N GLY A 209 -11.21 21.20 2.23
CA GLY A 209 -11.62 22.53 2.72
C GLY A 209 -10.57 23.63 2.60
N PHE A 210 -9.41 23.37 1.98
CA PHE A 210 -8.33 24.34 1.83
C PHE A 210 -8.27 24.87 0.39
N LYS A 211 -8.21 26.19 0.21
CA LYS A 211 -8.14 26.80 -1.12
C LYS A 211 -6.82 26.45 -1.80
N GLY A 212 -6.92 25.90 -3.01
CA GLY A 212 -5.77 25.58 -3.86
C GLY A 212 -5.27 26.79 -4.65
N THR A 213 -4.21 26.58 -5.45
CA THR A 213 -3.78 27.51 -6.50
C THR A 213 -4.75 27.54 -7.68
N ARG A 214 -5.55 26.46 -7.86
CA ARG A 214 -6.43 26.21 -9.00
C ARG A 214 -5.69 26.35 -10.34
N SER A 215 -4.47 25.82 -10.39
CA SER A 215 -3.65 25.75 -11.59
C SER A 215 -3.00 24.38 -11.74
N ALA A 216 -3.04 23.84 -12.96
CA ALA A 216 -2.33 22.62 -13.35
C ALA A 216 -0.79 22.82 -13.46
N THR A 217 -0.28 24.04 -13.28
CA THR A 217 1.16 24.30 -13.25
C THR A 217 1.74 23.94 -11.88
N ALA A 218 2.65 22.97 -11.83
CA ALA A 218 3.31 22.50 -10.60
C ALA A 218 3.97 23.62 -9.77
N ARG A 219 4.54 24.64 -10.43
CA ARG A 219 5.19 25.78 -9.77
C ARG A 219 4.23 26.90 -9.32
N SER A 220 2.92 26.76 -9.53
CA SER A 220 1.92 27.76 -9.11
C SER A 220 1.87 28.01 -7.59
N PHE A 221 2.27 27.02 -6.79
CA PHE A 221 2.37 27.15 -5.32
C PHE A 221 3.48 28.12 -4.87
N GLU A 222 4.43 28.44 -5.75
CA GLU A 222 5.58 29.31 -5.44
C GLU A 222 5.22 30.79 -5.40
N THR A 223 4.19 31.19 -6.14
CA THR A 223 3.77 32.60 -6.33
C THR A 223 2.33 32.87 -5.89
N SER A 224 1.53 31.83 -5.59
CA SER A 224 0.14 31.98 -5.16
C SER A 224 0.02 32.74 -3.83
N PRO A 225 -0.87 33.75 -3.73
CA PRO A 225 -1.07 34.51 -2.50
C PRO A 225 -1.65 33.66 -1.35
N GLU A 226 -2.27 32.51 -1.66
CA GLU A 226 -2.84 31.59 -0.66
C GLU A 226 -1.77 30.82 0.13
N PHE A 227 -0.52 30.79 -0.34
CA PHE A 227 0.55 29.98 0.23
C PHE A 227 1.63 30.82 0.89
N THR A 228 2.26 30.26 1.92
CA THR A 228 3.51 30.77 2.49
C THR A 228 4.63 29.76 2.25
N LYS A 229 5.85 30.25 2.01
CA LYS A 229 7.04 29.41 1.93
C LYS A 229 7.55 29.14 3.35
N LEU A 230 7.86 27.87 3.64
CA LEU A 230 8.43 27.43 4.91
C LEU A 230 9.96 27.52 4.89
N LYS A 231 10.59 27.52 6.07
CA LYS A 231 12.06 27.50 6.22
C LYS A 231 12.59 26.07 6.26
N LEU A 232 11.84 25.16 6.92
CA LEU A 232 12.03 23.72 6.93
C LEU A 232 10.76 23.06 6.38
N PRO A 233 10.83 21.81 5.90
CA PRO A 233 9.63 21.08 5.48
C PRO A 233 8.70 20.81 6.67
N ALA A 234 7.48 20.37 6.37
CA ALA A 234 6.53 19.86 7.34
C ALA A 234 5.68 18.76 6.71
N LEU A 235 5.15 17.83 7.52
CA LEU A 235 4.26 16.77 7.04
C LEU A 235 3.08 17.35 6.27
N GLY A 236 2.91 16.91 5.02
CA GLY A 236 1.89 17.39 4.10
C GLY A 236 2.17 18.74 3.44
N CYS A 237 3.32 19.39 3.67
CA CYS A 237 3.64 20.62 2.95
C CYS A 237 3.81 20.34 1.44
N ILE A 238 3.37 21.28 0.61
CA ILE A 238 3.47 21.16 -0.84
C ILE A 238 4.91 21.43 -1.24
N VAL A 239 5.56 20.46 -1.87
CA VAL A 239 6.95 20.53 -2.34
C VAL A 239 6.94 20.79 -3.84
N THR A 240 7.50 21.91 -4.29
CA THR A 240 7.72 22.14 -5.73
C THR A 240 9.16 21.81 -6.11
N MET A 241 9.32 21.25 -7.30
CA MET A 241 10.62 20.93 -7.89
C MET A 241 10.62 21.23 -9.39
N TRP A 242 11.80 21.52 -9.96
CA TRP A 242 11.92 21.88 -11.36
C TRP A 242 12.10 20.66 -12.29
N ARG A 243 11.68 20.79 -13.56
CA ARG A 243 11.93 19.82 -14.65
C ARG A 243 12.66 20.57 -15.78
N GLY A 244 13.71 19.97 -16.35
CA GLY A 244 14.54 20.61 -17.38
C GLY A 244 15.58 21.58 -16.80
N SER A 245 15.16 22.75 -16.33
CA SER A 245 16.05 23.73 -15.67
C SER A 245 15.35 24.44 -14.51
N LYS A 246 16.13 25.04 -13.60
CA LYS A 246 15.62 25.77 -12.42
C LYS A 246 14.78 27.00 -12.78
N ASP A 247 15.03 27.59 -13.94
CA ASP A 247 14.37 28.83 -14.39
C ASP A 247 13.18 28.54 -15.34
N ALA A 248 12.99 27.28 -15.73
CA ALA A 248 11.80 26.86 -16.47
C ALA A 248 10.55 26.88 -15.59
N GLY A 249 9.42 27.37 -16.13
CA GLY A 249 8.12 27.33 -15.45
C GLY A 249 7.56 25.91 -15.26
N THR A 250 8.14 24.92 -15.94
CA THR A 250 7.81 23.50 -15.82
C THR A 250 8.42 22.87 -14.56
N GLY A 251 7.74 21.88 -14.01
CA GLY A 251 8.14 21.29 -12.73
C GLY A 251 7.37 20.03 -12.39
N HIS A 252 7.47 19.63 -11.12
CA HIS A 252 6.69 18.58 -10.50
C HIS A 252 6.31 19.03 -9.08
N VAL A 253 5.24 18.45 -8.51
CA VAL A 253 4.75 18.83 -7.19
C VAL A 253 4.18 17.62 -6.44
N PHE A 254 4.51 17.53 -5.15
CA PHE A 254 4.11 16.42 -4.27
C PHE A 254 3.92 16.90 -2.82
N LEU A 255 3.33 16.08 -1.96
CA LEU A 255 3.07 16.36 -0.54
C LEU A 255 4.11 15.67 0.34
N TYR A 256 4.94 16.44 1.05
CA TYR A 256 6.06 15.94 1.87
C TYR A 256 5.63 14.94 2.94
N ASP A 257 6.36 13.84 3.09
CA ASP A 257 6.23 12.94 4.24
C ASP A 257 7.57 12.37 4.77
N GLY A 258 8.71 12.87 4.28
CA GLY A 258 10.01 12.64 4.91
C GLY A 258 11.22 12.84 3.99
N GLU A 259 12.41 12.51 4.50
CA GLU A 259 13.70 12.65 3.84
C GLU A 259 14.69 11.56 4.26
N ASN A 260 15.55 11.15 3.35
CA ASN A 260 16.67 10.24 3.61
C ASN A 260 17.94 10.68 2.87
N SER A 261 18.95 9.81 2.81
CA SER A 261 20.22 10.09 2.11
C SER A 261 19.98 10.45 0.64
N SER A 262 19.15 9.65 -0.05
CA SER A 262 18.84 9.73 -1.48
C SER A 262 18.02 10.98 -1.88
N GLY A 263 17.16 11.51 -1.00
CA GLY A 263 16.39 12.71 -1.33
C GLY A 263 15.18 12.99 -0.45
N VAL A 264 14.20 13.68 -1.04
CA VAL A 264 12.97 14.16 -0.40
C VAL A 264 11.79 13.30 -0.82
N ARG A 265 11.11 12.71 0.17
CA ARG A 265 9.98 11.81 0.00
C ARG A 265 8.66 12.54 0.17
N GLY A 266 7.68 12.15 -0.64
CA GLY A 266 6.29 12.49 -0.41
C GLY A 266 5.34 11.62 -1.21
N ILE A 267 4.05 11.91 -1.08
CA ILE A 267 2.98 11.37 -1.94
C ILE A 267 2.75 12.37 -3.06
N GLY A 268 2.80 11.93 -4.31
CA GLY A 268 2.45 12.77 -5.45
C GLY A 268 1.41 12.12 -6.35
N ALA A 269 1.45 12.50 -7.61
CA ALA A 269 0.58 12.06 -8.68
C ALA A 269 1.27 12.33 -10.02
N ASN A 270 1.02 11.51 -11.04
CA ASN A 270 1.82 11.51 -12.28
C ASN A 270 3.32 11.25 -11.98
N GLU A 271 3.60 10.35 -11.03
CA GLU A 271 4.88 9.64 -10.98
C GLU A 271 4.68 8.29 -11.65
N ASP A 272 5.06 8.15 -12.92
CA ASP A 272 4.85 6.95 -13.73
C ASP A 272 3.36 6.53 -13.73
N ASP A 273 2.51 7.48 -14.14
CA ASP A 273 1.09 7.32 -14.44
C ASP A 273 0.21 6.86 -13.24
N GLN A 274 0.70 7.09 -12.01
CA GLN A 274 0.05 6.71 -10.76
C GLN A 274 0.17 7.77 -9.64
N VAL A 275 -0.63 7.59 -8.59
CA VAL A 275 -0.45 8.20 -7.26
C VAL A 275 0.41 7.25 -6.44
N LYS A 276 1.65 7.65 -6.11
CA LYS A 276 2.51 6.86 -5.22
C LYS A 276 3.31 7.70 -4.24
N ARG A 277 4.00 7.02 -3.32
CA ARG A 277 5.16 7.61 -2.63
C ARG A 277 6.37 7.50 -3.53
N SER A 278 7.22 8.52 -3.54
CA SER A 278 8.48 8.52 -4.31
C SER A 278 9.52 9.38 -3.60
N ILE A 279 10.80 9.11 -3.89
CA ILE A 279 11.93 9.94 -3.45
C ILE A 279 12.38 10.79 -4.63
N HIS A 280 12.43 12.10 -4.43
CA HIS A 280 12.86 13.07 -5.44
C HIS A 280 14.21 13.67 -5.04
N GLU A 281 15.08 13.87 -6.03
CA GLU A 281 16.45 14.37 -5.83
C GLU A 281 16.45 15.75 -5.14
N ARG A 282 17.17 15.87 -4.02
CA ARG A 282 17.16 17.08 -3.17
C ARG A 282 17.64 18.35 -3.90
N SER A 283 18.50 18.22 -4.90
CA SER A 283 18.99 19.35 -5.73
C SER A 283 17.88 20.02 -6.57
N ARG A 284 16.79 19.27 -6.84
CA ARG A 284 15.70 19.68 -7.73
C ARG A 284 14.59 20.44 -7.01
N ILE A 285 14.57 20.41 -5.68
CA ILE A 285 13.56 21.06 -4.85
C ILE A 285 13.72 22.58 -4.90
N VAL A 286 12.63 23.28 -5.18
CA VAL A 286 12.57 24.76 -5.21
C VAL A 286 12.06 25.31 -3.88
N GLY A 287 11.15 24.61 -3.20
CA GLY A 287 10.72 24.97 -1.86
C GLY A 287 9.61 24.13 -1.26
N TYR A 288 9.32 24.44 0.00
CA TYR A 288 8.25 23.87 0.82
C TYR A 288 7.18 24.94 1.06
N TYR A 289 5.91 24.62 0.83
CA TYR A 289 4.81 25.58 0.81
C TYR A 289 3.62 25.11 1.64
N TRP A 290 2.98 26.02 2.36
CA TRP A 290 1.87 25.73 3.28
C TRP A 290 0.66 26.65 3.02
N PRO A 291 -0.59 26.15 3.07
CA PRO A 291 -1.77 27.00 2.94
C PRO A 291 -1.87 27.98 4.12
N LYS A 292 -2.02 29.28 3.86
CA LYS A 292 -2.16 30.32 4.91
C LYS A 292 -3.47 30.19 5.71
N SER A 293 -4.45 29.47 5.17
CA SER A 293 -5.72 29.13 5.84
C SER A 293 -5.62 27.93 6.79
N ALA A 294 -4.50 27.21 6.79
CA ALA A 294 -4.25 26.12 7.74
C ALA A 294 -3.49 26.63 8.99
N PRO A 295 -3.66 25.98 10.16
CA PRO A 295 -2.84 26.25 11.33
C PRO A 295 -1.33 26.17 11.02
N PRO A 296 -0.46 26.94 11.71
CA PRO A 296 0.98 26.90 11.48
C PRO A 296 1.57 25.49 11.66
N PRO A 297 2.44 25.02 10.75
CA PRO A 297 2.96 23.66 10.79
C PRO A 297 4.07 23.47 11.84
N LYS A 298 4.24 22.22 12.28
CA LYS A 298 5.41 21.75 13.05
C LYS A 298 6.63 21.56 12.11
N GLU A 299 7.17 22.68 11.58
CA GLU A 299 8.35 22.74 10.69
C GLU A 299 9.53 21.94 11.25
N ARG A 300 9.91 20.86 10.55
CA ARG A 300 11.09 20.01 10.83
C ARG A 300 11.32 19.01 9.68
N VAL A 301 12.57 18.64 9.47
CA VAL A 301 12.92 17.46 8.65
C VAL A 301 12.41 16.19 9.34
N ILE A 302 11.78 15.29 8.58
CA ILE A 302 11.29 14.00 9.07
C ILE A 302 12.15 12.90 8.45
N ALA A 303 13.03 12.27 9.22
CA ALA A 303 13.90 11.21 8.71
C ALA A 303 13.10 9.94 8.36
N VAL A 304 13.43 9.29 7.23
CA VAL A 304 12.87 8.00 6.81
C VAL A 304 13.98 7.04 6.36
N GLY A 305 13.70 5.74 6.31
CA GLY A 305 14.68 4.74 5.84
C GLY A 305 14.98 4.87 4.35
N ASP A 306 16.12 4.35 3.88
CA ASP A 306 16.55 4.53 2.48
C ASP A 306 15.69 3.79 1.45
N ASN A 307 14.96 2.73 1.85
CA ASN A 307 13.96 2.04 1.01
C ASN A 307 12.60 2.78 0.91
N ALA A 308 12.42 3.91 1.57
CA ALA A 308 11.13 4.58 1.71
C ALA A 308 10.66 5.26 0.40
N GLY A 309 10.09 4.49 -0.52
CA GLY A 309 9.55 5.00 -1.78
C GLY A 309 9.72 4.11 -3.01
N ARG A 310 10.28 2.91 -2.86
CA ARG A 310 10.27 1.88 -3.92
C ARG A 310 8.93 1.15 -3.97
N ALA A 311 8.58 0.60 -5.14
CA ALA A 311 7.43 -0.30 -5.24
C ALA A 311 7.75 -1.66 -4.60
N ALA A 312 6.73 -2.35 -4.09
CA ALA A 312 6.88 -3.67 -3.46
C ALA A 312 7.33 -4.79 -4.46
N SER A 313 7.40 -4.47 -5.75
CA SER A 313 7.90 -5.31 -6.84
C SER A 313 9.40 -5.11 -7.15
N GLU A 314 10.10 -4.22 -6.44
CA GLU A 314 11.50 -3.83 -6.68
C GLU A 314 12.45 -4.22 -5.52
N VAL A 315 12.05 -5.21 -4.70
CA VAL A 315 12.70 -5.58 -3.43
C VAL A 315 12.78 -7.10 -3.26
#